data_AF-A0A818PSA5-F1
#
_entry.id   AF-A0A818PSA5-F1
#
_cell.length_a   1.000
_cell.length_b   1.000
_cell.length_c   1.000
_cell.angle_alpha   90.00
_cell.angle_beta   90.00
_cell.angle_gamma   90.00
#
_symmetry.space_group_name_H-M   'P 1'
#
loop_
_entity.id
_entity.type
_entity.pdbx_description
1 polymer ?
#
loop_
_entity_poly.entity_id
_entity_poly.type
_entity_poly.pdbx_seq_one_letter_code
_entity_poly.pdbx_strand_id
1 'polypeptide(L)'
;MQLFTYGIVLFAFTLYLVKNLPSPQRKISTTTITEPVAERWERDFSQTKIDGTTYNYIIVGSGSARSVLANRLSEQGDKRALFIEVGGANSNDEIHMPCACGTCQRGDIDWQYKTIPQLYSHFGCANQQSSRPRDKVLGGCASINYMQYVRGDPHDYDSWKLPQWSFEKMLPYLKKLERADSNTIPRNNHFRNYDHDKGMMDVTMLDDANATNQMFIEACEKNGFHETKDYNAEESLNGCVSLSQVSTKEGKRWPTQPVTICVVVKRISSLDEEEFIGGKEVILSAGAIEKKLQIPVIIDLPGVGKNLQYHLCALLFYLSSIPTLSARDLTPENLQQWATHGRGLLTSCGIESLTWCQLNEDEDGSQWTVVYLPTLLHSKSKGEITLASSDPLVHPVIDPNYLAEKEDVHALIEGCKLAENICRLNL
;
A
#
# COMPACT_ATOMS: atom_id res chain seq x y z
N MET A 1 3.83 39.18 9.37
CA MET A 1 3.56 39.50 7.95
C MET A 1 4.85 39.24 7.19
N GLN A 2 4.81 38.36 6.17
CA GLN A 2 5.89 38.01 5.23
C GLN A 2 7.36 38.02 5.73
N LEU A 3 7.91 36.81 5.93
CA LEU A 3 9.27 36.41 5.52
C LEU A 3 9.23 34.88 5.31
N PHE A 4 8.99 34.46 4.07
CA PHE A 4 9.96 33.75 3.20
C PHE A 4 10.44 32.41 3.78
N THR A 5 9.87 31.24 3.43
CA THR A 5 9.61 30.67 2.08
C THR A 5 10.88 30.18 1.36
N TYR A 6 11.68 29.34 2.02
CA TYR A 6 12.67 28.47 1.39
C TYR A 6 12.58 27.04 1.95
N GLY A 7 12.38 26.06 1.06
CA GLY A 7 12.15 24.65 1.42
C GLY A 7 11.53 23.81 0.30
N ILE A 8 10.82 24.44 -0.65
CA ILE A 8 10.17 23.76 -1.79
C ILE A 8 10.76 24.29 -3.11
N VAL A 9 12.01 23.93 -3.41
CA VAL A 9 12.70 24.34 -4.65
C VAL A 9 13.24 23.14 -5.45
N LEU A 10 13.50 22.00 -4.81
CA LEU A 10 14.09 20.82 -5.48
C LEU A 10 13.14 20.12 -6.47
N PHE A 11 11.82 20.21 -6.26
CA PHE A 11 10.80 19.50 -7.06
C PHE A 11 10.68 19.96 -8.52
N ALA A 12 11.08 21.20 -8.85
CA ALA A 12 10.84 21.77 -10.18
C ALA A 12 11.78 21.20 -11.26
N PHE A 13 13.00 20.79 -10.90
CA PHE A 13 14.03 20.39 -11.87
C PHE A 13 13.85 18.94 -12.35
N THR A 14 13.48 18.02 -11.45
CA THR A 14 13.24 16.59 -11.78
C THR A 14 12.12 16.42 -12.80
N LEU A 15 11.05 17.21 -12.68
CA LEU A 15 9.93 17.25 -13.63
C LEU A 15 10.31 17.68 -15.06
N TYR A 16 11.45 18.36 -15.24
CA TYR A 16 11.91 18.81 -16.55
C TYR A 16 12.67 17.71 -17.31
N LEU A 17 13.37 16.82 -16.60
CA LEU A 17 14.15 15.75 -17.23
C LEU A 17 13.24 14.59 -17.72
N VAL A 18 12.29 14.14 -16.88
CA VAL A 18 11.44 12.98 -17.19
C VAL A 18 10.49 13.22 -18.38
N LYS A 19 10.03 14.47 -18.59
CA LYS A 19 9.01 14.81 -19.60
C LYS A 19 9.49 14.79 -21.07
N ASN A 20 10.78 14.55 -21.33
CA ASN A 20 11.39 14.71 -22.67
C ASN A 20 11.68 13.39 -23.42
N LEU A 21 11.13 12.25 -22.99
CA LEU A 21 11.24 10.97 -23.69
C LEU A 21 10.01 10.70 -24.60
N PRO A 22 10.18 10.41 -25.90
CA PRO A 22 9.06 10.29 -26.84
C PRO A 22 8.40 8.89 -26.84
N SER A 23 7.09 8.83 -26.58
CA SER A 23 6.31 7.59 -26.63
C SER A 23 5.75 7.28 -28.03
N PRO A 24 5.86 6.03 -28.55
CA PRO A 24 5.34 5.67 -29.87
C PRO A 24 3.83 5.37 -29.87
N GLN A 25 3.09 5.92 -30.83
CA GLN A 25 1.65 5.66 -31.02
C GLN A 25 1.39 4.44 -31.92
N ARG A 26 0.32 3.67 -31.64
CA ARG A 26 -0.31 2.74 -32.60
C ARG A 26 -1.84 2.79 -32.49
N LYS A 27 -2.52 2.65 -33.63
CA LYS A 27 -3.97 2.46 -33.76
C LYS A 27 -4.28 1.01 -34.14
N ILE A 28 -5.44 0.50 -33.74
CA ILE A 28 -6.05 -0.75 -34.23
C ILE A 28 -7.54 -0.48 -34.50
N SER A 29 -8.13 -1.17 -35.48
CA SER A 29 -9.48 -0.96 -36.01
C SER A 29 -10.47 -2.07 -35.64
N THR A 30 -11.75 -1.72 -35.55
CA THR A 30 -12.88 -2.63 -35.24
C THR A 30 -13.77 -2.91 -36.46
N THR A 31 -14.45 -4.07 -36.46
CA THR A 31 -15.49 -4.44 -37.44
C THR A 31 -16.57 -5.30 -36.76
N THR A 32 -17.84 -5.10 -37.11
CA THR A 32 -19.02 -5.68 -36.43
C THR A 32 -19.94 -6.39 -37.42
N ILE A 33 -20.61 -7.50 -37.01
CA ILE A 33 -21.69 -8.19 -37.76
C ILE A 33 -22.83 -8.58 -36.78
N THR A 34 -24.05 -8.77 -37.28
CA THR A 34 -25.33 -8.46 -36.60
C THR A 34 -26.35 -9.62 -36.46
N GLU A 35 -27.04 -9.66 -35.30
CA GLU A 35 -28.49 -9.99 -35.08
C GLU A 35 -29.11 -11.34 -35.56
N PRO A 36 -30.36 -11.72 -35.16
CA PRO A 36 -31.19 -11.42 -33.97
C PRO A 36 -31.59 -12.79 -33.25
N VAL A 37 -32.66 -13.06 -32.46
CA VAL A 37 -33.85 -12.38 -31.85
C VAL A 37 -34.25 -13.12 -30.53
N ALA A 38 -35.08 -12.51 -29.65
CA ALA A 38 -36.17 -13.06 -28.80
C ALA A 38 -36.01 -14.37 -27.94
N GLU A 39 -36.66 -14.57 -26.77
CA GLU A 39 -37.38 -13.72 -25.79
C GLU A 39 -37.64 -14.50 -24.47
N ARG A 40 -37.57 -13.82 -23.30
CA ARG A 40 -38.33 -14.01 -22.03
C ARG A 40 -37.52 -14.08 -20.71
N TRP A 41 -37.60 -12.99 -19.94
CA TRP A 41 -37.98 -12.91 -18.51
C TRP A 41 -37.43 -13.92 -17.47
N GLU A 42 -36.24 -14.47 -17.65
CA GLU A 42 -35.29 -14.60 -16.53
C GLU A 42 -34.35 -13.39 -16.57
N ARG A 43 -34.02 -12.79 -15.41
CA ARG A 43 -32.96 -11.74 -15.36
C ARG A 43 -31.58 -12.41 -15.31
N ASP A 44 -31.20 -12.96 -16.46
CA ASP A 44 -29.84 -13.45 -16.69
C ASP A 44 -28.85 -12.27 -16.71
N PHE A 45 -28.02 -12.17 -15.66
CA PHE A 45 -26.94 -11.18 -15.57
C PHE A 45 -25.71 -11.54 -16.43
N SER A 46 -25.74 -12.63 -17.21
CA SER A 46 -24.61 -13.05 -18.06
C SER A 46 -24.46 -12.25 -19.37
N GLN A 47 -25.32 -11.26 -19.63
CA GLN A 47 -25.29 -10.49 -20.88
C GLN A 47 -25.34 -8.97 -20.68
N THR A 48 -24.25 -8.39 -20.19
CA THR A 48 -23.77 -7.11 -20.78
C THR A 48 -22.51 -7.37 -21.57
N LYS A 49 -22.39 -6.65 -22.69
CA LYS A 49 -21.31 -6.76 -23.66
C LYS A 49 -20.51 -5.45 -23.69
N ILE A 50 -19.23 -5.51 -23.35
CA ILE A 50 -18.27 -4.49 -23.80
C ILE A 50 -17.72 -4.99 -25.12
N ASP A 51 -17.90 -4.22 -26.20
CA ASP A 51 -17.46 -4.55 -27.56
C ASP A 51 -17.88 -5.96 -28.02
N GLY A 52 -19.10 -6.38 -27.65
CA GLY A 52 -19.65 -7.71 -27.95
C GLY A 52 -19.31 -8.82 -26.95
N THR A 53 -18.43 -8.57 -25.97
CA THR A 53 -17.87 -9.58 -25.06
C THR A 53 -18.61 -9.67 -23.73
N THR A 54 -19.19 -10.84 -23.43
CA THR A 54 -19.67 -11.26 -22.11
C THR A 54 -18.51 -11.57 -21.15
N TYR A 55 -18.69 -11.21 -19.87
CA TYR A 55 -17.78 -11.54 -18.76
C TYR A 55 -18.49 -12.40 -17.70
N ASN A 56 -17.74 -13.26 -17.02
CA ASN A 56 -18.23 -14.06 -15.89
C ASN A 56 -18.16 -13.26 -14.58
N TYR A 57 -17.12 -12.44 -14.42
CA TYR A 57 -16.85 -11.66 -13.21
C TYR A 57 -16.59 -10.20 -13.55
N ILE A 58 -17.01 -9.28 -12.68
CA ILE A 58 -16.65 -7.85 -12.75
C ILE A 58 -16.01 -7.44 -11.43
N ILE A 59 -14.79 -6.90 -11.54
CA ILE A 59 -13.97 -6.52 -10.40
C ILE A 59 -13.67 -5.03 -10.51
N VAL A 60 -14.18 -4.26 -9.53
CA VAL A 60 -14.07 -2.80 -9.55
C VAL A 60 -12.76 -2.37 -8.90
N GLY A 61 -11.88 -1.76 -9.70
CA GLY A 61 -10.52 -1.34 -9.38
C GLY A 61 -9.50 -2.48 -9.24
N SER A 62 -8.22 -2.13 -9.27
CA SER A 62 -7.06 -3.03 -9.42
C SER A 62 -6.17 -3.14 -8.17
N GLY A 63 -6.72 -2.78 -6.99
CA GLY A 63 -6.05 -2.90 -5.70
C GLY A 63 -5.46 -4.29 -5.44
N SER A 64 -4.40 -4.39 -4.63
CA SER A 64 -3.56 -5.60 -4.51
C SER A 64 -4.34 -6.92 -4.37
N ALA A 65 -5.35 -6.98 -3.49
CA ALA A 65 -6.20 -8.16 -3.31
C ALA A 65 -7.08 -8.47 -4.54
N ARG A 66 -7.57 -7.43 -5.25
CA ARG A 66 -8.33 -7.54 -6.50
C ARG A 66 -7.44 -8.00 -7.67
N SER A 67 -6.17 -7.60 -7.72
CA SER A 67 -5.18 -8.13 -8.67
C SER A 67 -4.77 -9.59 -8.40
N VAL A 68 -4.76 -10.04 -7.14
CA VAL A 68 -4.62 -11.48 -6.82
C VAL A 68 -5.85 -12.25 -7.29
N LEU A 69 -7.05 -11.73 -7.00
CA LEU A 69 -8.32 -12.33 -7.43
C LEU A 69 -8.44 -12.40 -8.95
N ALA A 70 -7.95 -11.38 -9.68
CA ALA A 70 -7.84 -11.36 -11.14
C ALA A 70 -7.21 -12.66 -11.65
N ASN A 71 -5.99 -12.92 -11.18
CA ASN A 71 -5.12 -13.97 -11.64
C ASN A 71 -5.75 -15.35 -11.36
N ARG A 72 -6.26 -15.56 -10.14
CA ARG A 72 -6.89 -16.82 -9.71
C ARG A 72 -8.23 -17.13 -10.40
N LEU A 73 -8.91 -16.12 -10.94
CA LEU A 73 -10.11 -16.31 -11.75
C LEU A 73 -9.77 -16.50 -13.24
N SER A 74 -8.69 -15.89 -13.76
CA SER A 74 -8.20 -16.13 -15.12
C SER A 74 -7.46 -17.47 -15.30
N GLU A 75 -6.96 -18.08 -14.21
CA GLU A 75 -6.46 -19.47 -14.22
C GLU A 75 -7.55 -20.50 -14.61
N GLN A 76 -8.83 -20.11 -14.56
CA GLN A 76 -9.98 -20.94 -14.96
C GLN A 76 -10.35 -20.58 -16.40
N GLY A 77 -9.71 -21.26 -17.37
CA GLY A 77 -9.67 -20.85 -18.79
C GLY A 77 -11.02 -20.80 -19.56
N ASP A 78 -12.12 -21.24 -18.96
CA ASP A 78 -13.48 -21.04 -19.48
C ASP A 78 -14.10 -19.68 -19.08
N LYS A 79 -13.46 -18.95 -18.15
CA LYS A 79 -14.00 -17.74 -17.52
C LYS A 79 -13.26 -16.47 -17.91
N ARG A 80 -14.01 -15.38 -17.96
CA ARG A 80 -13.53 -14.02 -18.28
C ARG A 80 -13.82 -13.09 -17.12
N ALA A 81 -12.84 -12.28 -16.72
CA ALA A 81 -12.99 -11.29 -15.66
C ALA A 81 -12.69 -9.88 -16.22
N LEU A 82 -13.60 -8.94 -15.98
CA LEU A 82 -13.42 -7.53 -16.33
C LEU A 82 -12.78 -6.77 -15.15
N PHE A 83 -11.85 -5.87 -15.45
CA PHE A 83 -11.33 -4.90 -14.49
C PHE A 83 -11.70 -3.47 -14.90
N ILE A 84 -12.32 -2.75 -13.97
CA ILE A 84 -12.70 -1.35 -14.14
C ILE A 84 -11.79 -0.51 -13.26
N GLU A 85 -10.70 0.02 -13.81
CA GLU A 85 -9.78 0.91 -13.10
C GLU A 85 -9.95 2.36 -13.60
N VAL A 86 -10.01 3.30 -12.66
CA VAL A 86 -10.10 4.75 -12.95
C VAL A 86 -8.71 5.33 -13.21
N GLY A 87 -7.70 4.73 -12.56
CA GLY A 87 -6.29 5.04 -12.68
C GLY A 87 -5.66 4.81 -14.04
N GLY A 88 -4.42 5.29 -14.16
CA GLY A 88 -3.56 5.04 -15.32
C GLY A 88 -2.88 3.67 -15.27
N ALA A 89 -2.14 3.36 -16.33
CA ALA A 89 -1.14 2.29 -16.30
C ALA A 89 -0.02 2.65 -15.31
N ASN A 90 0.59 1.64 -14.69
CA ASN A 90 1.66 1.80 -13.70
C ASN A 90 3.05 1.96 -14.33
N SER A 91 3.12 2.59 -15.51
CA SER A 91 4.30 2.64 -16.38
C SER A 91 5.28 3.78 -16.10
N ASN A 92 5.14 4.50 -14.98
CA ASN A 92 6.06 5.57 -14.60
C ASN A 92 7.26 4.98 -13.86
N ASP A 93 8.49 5.37 -14.19
CA ASP A 93 9.70 4.84 -13.54
C ASP A 93 9.72 5.07 -12.01
N GLU A 94 9.09 6.14 -11.53
CA GLU A 94 8.90 6.44 -10.09
C GLU A 94 8.12 5.33 -9.34
N ILE A 95 7.20 4.65 -10.01
CA ILE A 95 6.48 3.50 -9.45
C ILE A 95 7.43 2.32 -9.29
N HIS A 96 8.39 2.13 -10.19
CA HIS A 96 9.35 1.04 -10.11
C HIS A 96 10.55 1.34 -9.20
N MET A 97 10.83 2.61 -8.91
CA MET A 97 11.96 3.07 -8.09
C MET A 97 11.59 3.13 -6.60
N PRO A 98 12.19 2.31 -5.71
CA PRO A 98 11.85 2.29 -4.28
C PRO A 98 11.98 3.63 -3.56
N CYS A 99 13.04 4.40 -3.80
CA CYS A 99 13.25 5.69 -3.13
C CYS A 99 12.23 6.77 -3.53
N ALA A 100 11.50 6.58 -4.64
CA ALA A 100 10.47 7.49 -5.12
C ALA A 100 9.08 7.23 -4.51
N CYS A 101 8.93 6.27 -3.59
CA CYS A 101 7.67 5.97 -2.91
C CYS A 101 6.97 7.20 -2.27
N GLY A 102 7.74 8.19 -1.80
CA GLY A 102 7.20 9.45 -1.29
C GLY A 102 6.70 10.42 -2.37
N THR A 103 7.21 10.37 -3.60
CA THR A 103 6.76 11.24 -4.72
C THR A 103 5.57 10.65 -5.47
N CYS A 104 5.36 9.33 -5.39
CA CYS A 104 4.14 8.67 -5.88
C CYS A 104 2.86 9.16 -5.17
N GLN A 105 2.99 9.70 -3.95
CA GLN A 105 1.89 10.24 -3.16
C GLN A 105 1.70 11.73 -3.48
N ARG A 106 0.46 12.23 -3.42
CA ARG A 106 0.09 13.62 -3.78
C ARG A 106 0.26 13.96 -5.28
N GLY A 107 0.53 12.98 -6.13
CA GLY A 107 0.49 13.10 -7.59
C GLY A 107 -0.85 12.68 -8.20
N ASP A 108 -0.93 12.63 -9.54
CA ASP A 108 -2.16 12.24 -10.27
C ASP A 108 -2.56 10.76 -10.09
N ILE A 109 -1.62 9.93 -9.61
CA ILE A 109 -1.82 8.50 -9.29
C ILE A 109 -2.28 8.25 -7.84
N ASP A 110 -2.59 9.31 -7.10
CA ASP A 110 -3.14 9.31 -5.75
C ASP A 110 -4.53 9.96 -5.75
N TRP A 111 -5.47 9.41 -4.98
CA TRP A 111 -6.77 10.06 -4.70
C TRP A 111 -6.66 11.23 -3.72
N GLN A 112 -5.57 11.31 -2.95
CA GLN A 112 -5.28 12.43 -2.05
C GLN A 112 -6.40 12.69 -1.02
N TYR A 113 -7.06 11.61 -0.56
CA TYR A 113 -8.13 11.73 0.44
C TYR A 113 -7.62 12.41 1.71
N LYS A 114 -8.53 13.10 2.40
CA LYS A 114 -8.27 13.74 3.69
C LYS A 114 -9.31 13.27 4.70
N THR A 115 -8.90 13.16 5.96
CA THR A 115 -9.86 12.95 7.05
C THR A 115 -10.66 14.22 7.31
N ILE A 116 -11.73 14.12 8.10
CA ILE A 116 -12.24 15.29 8.83
C ILE A 116 -11.15 15.84 9.77
N PRO A 117 -11.25 17.11 10.22
CA PRO A 117 -10.40 17.63 11.30
C PRO A 117 -10.44 16.70 12.52
N GLN A 118 -9.29 16.28 13.03
CA GLN A 118 -9.20 15.25 14.08
C GLN A 118 -9.21 15.88 15.47
N LEU A 119 -10.06 15.34 16.36
CA LEU A 119 -10.32 15.94 17.68
C LEU A 119 -9.15 15.78 18.68
N TYR A 120 -8.40 14.68 18.59
CA TYR A 120 -7.35 14.31 19.55
C TYR A 120 -5.96 14.14 18.93
N SER A 121 -5.76 14.51 17.66
CA SER A 121 -4.49 14.28 16.94
C SER A 121 -4.31 15.24 15.77
N HIS A 122 -3.16 15.16 15.09
CA HIS A 122 -2.87 15.91 13.85
C HIS A 122 -2.95 17.46 14.00
N PHE A 123 -2.78 17.99 15.21
CA PHE A 123 -2.86 19.44 15.47
C PHE A 123 -1.87 20.30 14.68
N GLY A 124 -0.69 19.75 14.34
CA GLY A 124 0.30 20.39 13.46
C GLY A 124 0.01 20.25 11.95
N CYS A 125 -1.02 19.50 11.55
CA CYS A 125 -1.41 19.35 10.15
C CYS A 125 -2.34 20.49 9.71
N ALA A 126 -2.28 20.85 8.42
CA ALA A 126 -3.19 21.84 7.84
C ALA A 126 -4.66 21.46 8.08
N ASN A 127 -5.44 22.40 8.64
CA ASN A 127 -6.83 22.21 9.07
C ASN A 127 -7.05 21.06 10.09
N GLN A 128 -6.01 20.57 10.76
CA GLN A 128 -6.03 19.37 11.60
C GLN A 128 -6.48 18.10 10.84
N GLN A 129 -6.35 18.09 9.51
CA GLN A 129 -6.74 16.98 8.64
C GLN A 129 -5.53 16.09 8.31
N SER A 130 -5.72 14.78 8.39
CA SER A 130 -4.70 13.81 8.01
C SER A 130 -4.81 13.46 6.53
N SER A 131 -3.70 13.52 5.79
CA SER A 131 -3.64 13.00 4.43
C SER A 131 -3.73 11.46 4.43
N ARG A 132 -4.52 10.90 3.52
CA ARG A 132 -4.76 9.45 3.39
C ARG A 132 -4.50 9.02 1.95
N PRO A 133 -3.22 8.84 1.54
CA PRO A 133 -2.88 8.47 0.18
C PRO A 133 -3.51 7.11 -0.19
N ARG A 134 -4.11 7.06 -1.38
CA ARG A 134 -4.80 5.89 -1.92
C ARG A 134 -4.66 5.85 -3.43
N ASP A 135 -4.57 4.64 -3.93
CA ASP A 135 -4.21 4.31 -5.30
C ASP A 135 -5.22 4.71 -6.37
N LYS A 136 -4.71 5.39 -7.39
CA LYS A 136 -5.39 5.74 -8.65
C LYS A 136 -4.54 5.28 -9.84
N VAL A 137 -4.08 4.02 -9.80
CA VAL A 137 -3.15 3.42 -10.77
C VAL A 137 -3.22 1.89 -10.74
N LEU A 138 -2.91 1.21 -11.86
CA LEU A 138 -2.88 -0.25 -11.94
C LEU A 138 -1.97 -0.90 -10.87
N GLY A 139 -2.42 -2.02 -10.30
CA GLY A 139 -1.76 -2.71 -9.18
C GLY A 139 -2.03 -2.08 -7.82
N GLY A 140 -2.66 -0.90 -7.81
CA GLY A 140 -3.19 -0.25 -6.62
C GLY A 140 -2.15 0.21 -5.60
N CYS A 141 -2.48 0.10 -4.31
CA CYS A 141 -1.59 0.54 -3.22
C CYS A 141 -0.18 -0.09 -3.30
N ALA A 142 -0.02 -1.30 -3.85
CA ALA A 142 1.29 -1.92 -4.05
C ALA A 142 2.20 -1.14 -5.03
N SER A 143 1.63 -0.32 -5.91
CA SER A 143 2.37 0.58 -6.82
C SER A 143 2.82 1.90 -6.13
N ILE A 144 2.31 2.22 -4.92
CA ILE A 144 2.65 3.46 -4.19
C ILE A 144 3.08 3.25 -2.73
N ASN A 145 3.28 2.01 -2.29
CA ASN A 145 3.67 1.63 -0.92
C ASN A 145 5.16 1.90 -0.58
N TYR A 146 5.58 1.54 0.64
CA TYR A 146 6.98 1.53 1.09
C TYR A 146 7.64 0.15 1.01
N MET A 147 7.13 -0.76 0.16
CA MET A 147 7.63 -2.13 -0.07
C MET A 147 7.78 -3.09 1.13
N GLN A 148 7.66 -2.64 2.38
CA GLN A 148 7.84 -3.45 3.59
C GLN A 148 6.98 -4.73 3.53
N TYR A 149 7.62 -5.89 3.60
CA TYR A 149 6.95 -7.18 3.67
C TYR A 149 6.86 -7.64 5.12
N VAL A 150 5.67 -7.49 5.70
CA VAL A 150 5.36 -7.88 7.07
C VAL A 150 4.02 -8.62 7.07
N ARG A 151 4.01 -9.83 7.62
CA ARG A 151 2.81 -10.63 7.89
C ARG A 151 2.18 -10.18 9.23
N GLY A 152 0.92 -10.54 9.46
CA GLY A 152 0.36 -10.45 10.82
C GLY A 152 1.04 -11.46 11.75
N ASP A 153 1.02 -11.20 13.05
CA ASP A 153 1.38 -12.18 14.06
C ASP A 153 0.36 -13.34 14.03
N PRO A 154 0.75 -14.61 14.27
CA PRO A 154 -0.20 -15.73 14.30
C PRO A 154 -1.44 -15.46 15.18
N HIS A 155 -1.26 -14.76 16.30
CA HIS A 155 -2.35 -14.40 17.21
C HIS A 155 -3.37 -13.43 16.59
N ASP A 156 -2.99 -12.62 15.61
CA ASP A 156 -3.88 -11.64 14.96
C ASP A 156 -5.00 -12.37 14.20
N TYR A 157 -4.65 -13.38 13.41
CA TYR A 157 -5.58 -14.21 12.65
C TYR A 157 -6.51 -15.01 13.57
N ASP A 158 -5.94 -15.61 14.62
CA ASP A 158 -6.69 -16.42 15.58
C ASP A 158 -7.63 -15.55 16.45
N SER A 159 -7.26 -14.28 16.70
CA SER A 159 -8.09 -13.31 17.42
C SER A 159 -9.44 -13.02 16.74
N TRP A 160 -9.54 -13.25 15.42
CA TRP A 160 -10.79 -13.07 14.66
C TRP A 160 -11.87 -14.08 15.07
N LYS A 161 -11.51 -15.18 15.76
CA LYS A 161 -12.42 -16.25 16.22
C LYS A 161 -13.23 -16.90 15.10
N LEU A 162 -12.66 -16.92 13.90
CA LEU A 162 -13.18 -17.59 12.71
C LEU A 162 -12.22 -18.75 12.36
N PRO A 163 -12.52 -20.02 12.74
CA PRO A 163 -11.58 -21.14 12.61
C PRO A 163 -11.11 -21.44 11.17
N GLN A 164 -11.87 -21.01 10.16
CA GLN A 164 -11.50 -21.10 8.75
C GLN A 164 -10.50 -20.02 8.28
N TRP A 165 -10.21 -19.03 9.14
CA TRP A 165 -9.25 -17.94 8.93
C TRP A 165 -8.09 -17.94 9.96
N SER A 166 -7.94 -19.00 10.76
CA SER A 166 -6.82 -19.13 11.71
C SER A 166 -5.48 -19.10 10.99
N PHE A 167 -4.39 -18.77 11.69
CA PHE A 167 -3.06 -18.71 11.10
C PHE A 167 -2.66 -20.02 10.42
N GLU A 168 -3.01 -21.17 11.02
CA GLU A 168 -2.80 -22.50 10.44
C GLU A 168 -3.48 -22.68 9.08
N LYS A 169 -4.69 -22.12 8.89
CA LYS A 169 -5.39 -22.18 7.59
C LYS A 169 -4.91 -21.11 6.61
N MET A 170 -4.40 -19.98 7.11
CA MET A 170 -3.88 -18.87 6.31
C MET A 170 -2.45 -19.09 5.81
N LEU A 171 -1.59 -19.78 6.56
CA LEU A 171 -0.19 -19.99 6.22
C LEU A 171 0.02 -20.63 4.82
N PRO A 172 -0.75 -21.63 4.36
CA PRO A 172 -0.68 -22.13 2.99
C PRO A 172 -0.99 -21.08 1.91
N TYR A 173 -1.77 -20.04 2.22
CA TYR A 173 -2.07 -18.93 1.29
C TYR A 173 -1.01 -17.82 1.35
N LEU A 174 -0.47 -17.51 2.54
CA LEU A 174 0.68 -16.62 2.71
C LEU A 174 1.90 -17.15 1.91
N LYS A 175 2.17 -18.45 2.01
CA LYS A 175 3.22 -19.13 1.24
C LYS A 175 2.95 -19.13 -0.27
N LYS A 176 1.70 -19.18 -0.73
CA LYS A 176 1.33 -19.05 -2.17
C LYS A 176 1.46 -17.63 -2.72
N LEU A 177 1.57 -16.62 -1.87
CA LEU A 177 1.71 -15.21 -2.29
C LEU A 177 3.18 -14.87 -2.58
N GLU A 178 4.09 -15.32 -1.72
CA GLU A 178 5.52 -14.96 -1.76
C GLU A 178 6.39 -15.89 -2.62
N ARG A 179 7.58 -15.39 -2.96
CA ARG A 179 8.79 -16.13 -3.33
C ARG A 179 9.94 -15.53 -2.54
N ALA A 180 10.31 -16.14 -1.42
CA ALA A 180 11.39 -15.65 -0.56
C ALA A 180 12.76 -15.96 -1.17
N ASP A 181 13.67 -14.99 -1.18
CA ASP A 181 15.04 -15.20 -1.63
C ASP A 181 15.88 -15.91 -0.56
N SER A 182 16.31 -17.14 -0.85
CA SER A 182 17.12 -17.93 0.08
C SER A 182 18.59 -17.51 0.20
N ASN A 183 19.03 -16.52 -0.58
CA ASN A 183 20.35 -15.90 -0.43
C ASN A 183 20.37 -14.89 0.73
N THR A 184 19.23 -14.23 0.98
CA THR A 184 19.11 -13.11 1.93
C THR A 184 18.21 -13.43 3.13
N ILE A 185 17.28 -14.38 3.00
CA ILE A 185 16.36 -14.83 4.06
C ILE A 185 16.67 -16.29 4.44
N PRO A 186 16.92 -16.60 5.74
CA PRO A 186 17.22 -17.96 6.20
C PRO A 186 16.15 -18.98 5.80
N ARG A 187 16.55 -20.17 5.33
CA ARG A 187 15.62 -21.20 4.81
C ARG A 187 14.75 -21.85 5.91
N ASN A 188 13.51 -21.38 6.06
CA ASN A 188 12.48 -21.98 6.91
C ASN A 188 11.28 -22.49 6.09
N ASN A 189 11.39 -23.70 5.53
CA ASN A 189 10.35 -24.32 4.69
C ASN A 189 9.00 -24.55 5.40
N HIS A 190 8.92 -24.43 6.73
CA HIS A 190 7.64 -24.51 7.45
C HIS A 190 6.80 -23.26 7.18
N PHE A 191 7.36 -22.07 7.46
CA PHE A 191 6.65 -20.81 7.34
C PHE A 191 6.76 -20.16 5.96
N ARG A 192 7.77 -20.54 5.16
CA ARG A 192 8.18 -19.80 3.97
C ARG A 192 8.22 -20.63 2.70
N ASN A 193 8.23 -19.93 1.56
CA ASN A 193 8.26 -20.51 0.23
C ASN A 193 9.42 -19.92 -0.60
N TYR A 194 10.39 -20.76 -0.96
CA TYR A 194 11.58 -20.41 -1.76
C TYR A 194 11.51 -20.98 -3.19
N ASP A 195 10.32 -21.35 -3.65
CA ASP A 195 10.07 -21.91 -4.99
C ASP A 195 9.84 -20.76 -5.98
N HIS A 196 10.89 -20.39 -6.72
CA HIS A 196 10.85 -19.25 -7.65
C HIS A 196 9.81 -19.40 -8.78
N ASP A 197 9.34 -20.63 -9.07
CA ASP A 197 8.27 -20.89 -10.05
C ASP A 197 6.87 -20.84 -9.43
N LYS A 198 6.73 -20.82 -8.09
CA LYS A 198 5.45 -20.90 -7.38
C LYS A 198 5.28 -19.78 -6.37
N GLY A 199 4.81 -18.63 -6.82
CA GLY A 199 4.41 -17.51 -5.98
C GLY A 199 4.14 -16.29 -6.85
N MET A 200 3.65 -15.19 -6.27
CA MET A 200 3.28 -13.99 -7.03
C MET A 200 4.27 -12.83 -6.85
N MET A 201 4.86 -12.70 -5.67
CA MET A 201 5.66 -11.56 -5.25
C MET A 201 7.02 -12.00 -4.71
N ASP A 202 8.10 -11.49 -5.29
CA ASP A 202 9.44 -11.71 -4.73
C ASP A 202 9.59 -10.97 -3.39
N VAL A 203 10.29 -11.59 -2.44
CA VAL A 203 10.57 -11.05 -1.12
C VAL A 203 12.04 -11.29 -0.79
N THR A 204 12.80 -10.22 -0.55
CA THR A 204 14.22 -10.27 -0.17
C THR A 204 14.47 -9.39 1.05
N MET A 205 15.54 -9.66 1.80
CA MET A 205 16.11 -8.66 2.71
C MET A 205 16.82 -7.56 1.91
N LEU A 206 16.99 -6.38 2.52
CA LEU A 206 17.68 -5.24 1.91
C LEU A 206 19.22 -5.39 2.05
N ASP A 207 19.88 -5.85 0.98
CA ASP A 207 21.32 -6.16 0.95
C ASP A 207 22.22 -4.91 1.13
N ASP A 208 21.94 -3.82 0.43
CA ASP A 208 22.74 -2.58 0.41
C ASP A 208 22.37 -1.65 1.61
N ALA A 209 22.29 -2.18 2.83
CA ALA A 209 21.83 -1.45 4.02
C ALA A 209 22.78 -0.32 4.46
N ASN A 210 22.24 0.86 4.79
CA ASN A 210 23.01 1.97 5.38
C ASN A 210 23.67 1.56 6.71
N ALA A 211 24.85 2.12 7.01
CA ALA A 211 25.57 1.91 8.28
C ALA A 211 24.73 2.22 9.54
N THR A 212 23.74 3.13 9.46
CA THR A 212 22.79 3.38 10.56
C THR A 212 22.03 2.15 11.01
N ASN A 213 21.78 1.18 10.12
CA ASN A 213 20.98 -0.01 10.43
C ASN A 213 21.69 -0.95 11.41
N GLN A 214 23.00 -1.17 11.25
CA GLN A 214 23.80 -1.97 12.18
C GLN A 214 23.83 -1.33 13.58
N MET A 215 24.04 -0.01 13.63
CA MET A 215 24.00 0.74 14.90
C MET A 215 22.61 0.62 15.56
N PHE A 216 21.54 0.76 14.78
CA PHE A 216 20.16 0.62 15.24
C PHE A 216 19.88 -0.77 15.83
N ILE A 217 20.29 -1.86 15.16
CA ILE A 217 20.22 -3.23 15.68
C ILE A 217 20.94 -3.34 17.03
N GLU A 218 22.21 -2.91 17.12
CA GLU A 218 22.99 -2.98 18.35
C GLU A 218 22.40 -2.17 19.52
N ALA A 219 21.74 -1.05 19.25
CA ALA A 219 21.04 -0.28 20.28
C ALA A 219 19.72 -0.93 20.71
N CYS A 220 19.02 -1.63 19.81
CA CYS A 220 17.87 -2.45 20.17
C CYS A 220 18.30 -3.63 21.05
N GLU A 221 19.39 -4.33 20.72
CA GLU A 221 19.93 -5.41 21.57
C GLU A 221 20.33 -4.91 22.98
N LYS A 222 20.96 -3.72 23.07
CA LYS A 222 21.25 -3.05 24.36
C LYS A 222 19.99 -2.71 25.18
N ASN A 223 18.81 -2.64 24.55
CA ASN A 223 17.51 -2.47 25.20
C ASN A 223 16.75 -3.79 25.42
N GLY A 224 17.37 -4.95 25.19
CA GLY A 224 16.78 -6.27 25.43
C GLY A 224 15.98 -6.86 24.27
N PHE A 225 16.08 -6.28 23.07
CA PHE A 225 15.62 -6.94 21.85
C PHE A 225 16.64 -8.02 21.40
N HIS A 226 16.26 -8.86 20.44
CA HIS A 226 17.15 -9.82 19.79
C HIS A 226 17.16 -9.66 18.27
N GLU A 227 18.33 -9.74 17.62
CA GLU A 227 18.39 -9.76 16.15
C GLU A 227 17.69 -11.01 15.60
N THR A 228 16.75 -10.81 14.67
CA THR A 228 16.22 -11.87 13.81
C THR A 228 16.47 -11.57 12.35
N LYS A 229 16.56 -12.63 11.54
CA LYS A 229 16.67 -12.57 10.08
C LYS A 229 15.42 -13.08 9.37
N ASP A 230 14.42 -13.57 10.11
CA ASP A 230 13.11 -13.85 9.54
C ASP A 230 11.94 -13.70 10.52
N TYR A 231 11.62 -12.47 10.90
CA TYR A 231 10.41 -12.12 11.67
C TYR A 231 9.10 -12.62 11.03
N ASN A 232 9.09 -12.87 9.71
CA ASN A 232 7.94 -13.45 9.00
C ASN A 232 7.81 -14.99 9.17
N ALA A 233 8.69 -15.61 9.95
CA ALA A 233 8.75 -17.03 10.28
C ALA A 233 8.91 -17.32 11.79
N GLU A 234 8.71 -16.30 12.64
CA GLU A 234 8.69 -16.43 14.10
C GLU A 234 7.25 -16.54 14.62
N GLU A 235 7.07 -17.22 15.75
CA GLU A 235 5.74 -17.42 16.38
C GLU A 235 5.26 -16.21 17.19
N SER A 236 6.13 -15.21 17.40
CA SER A 236 5.73 -13.87 17.84
C SER A 236 6.71 -12.80 17.36
N LEU A 237 6.19 -11.64 16.96
CA LEU A 237 6.98 -10.45 16.58
C LEU A 237 7.50 -9.64 17.78
N ASN A 238 7.21 -10.07 19.02
CA ASN A 238 7.48 -9.26 20.21
C ASN A 238 8.95 -9.35 20.66
N GLY A 239 9.63 -8.22 20.72
CA GLY A 239 11.00 -8.12 21.23
C GLY A 239 12.10 -8.54 20.25
N CYS A 240 11.80 -8.74 18.96
CA CYS A 240 12.82 -8.91 17.92
C CYS A 240 13.17 -7.57 17.21
N VAL A 241 14.32 -7.51 16.56
CA VAL A 241 14.75 -6.41 15.67
C VAL A 241 15.31 -7.01 14.38
N SER A 242 15.08 -6.36 13.23
CA SER A 242 15.52 -6.89 11.93
C SER A 242 15.73 -5.78 10.88
N LEU A 243 16.59 -6.08 9.90
CA LEU A 243 16.58 -5.38 8.61
C LEU A 243 15.25 -5.63 7.89
N SER A 244 14.77 -4.63 7.17
CA SER A 244 13.52 -4.71 6.41
C SER A 244 13.59 -5.79 5.32
N GLN A 245 12.62 -6.70 5.31
CA GLN A 245 12.31 -7.49 4.13
C GLN A 245 11.35 -6.69 3.23
N VAL A 246 11.56 -6.75 1.92
CA VAL A 246 10.90 -5.87 0.94
C VAL A 246 10.35 -6.65 -0.25
N SER A 247 9.20 -6.20 -0.76
CA SER A 247 8.55 -6.69 -1.98
C SER A 247 9.20 -6.08 -3.23
N THR A 248 10.43 -6.47 -3.51
CA THR A 248 11.22 -6.00 -4.65
C THR A 248 11.75 -7.17 -5.48
N LYS A 249 11.99 -6.90 -6.76
CA LYS A 249 12.68 -7.79 -7.68
C LYS A 249 13.74 -6.99 -8.43
N GLU A 250 14.98 -7.49 -8.48
CA GLU A 250 16.06 -6.85 -9.25
C GLU A 250 16.19 -5.33 -8.93
N GLY A 251 16.13 -4.98 -7.64
CA GLY A 251 16.21 -3.59 -7.15
C GLY A 251 15.01 -2.69 -7.46
N LYS A 252 13.91 -3.24 -8.00
CA LYS A 252 12.71 -2.50 -8.40
C LYS A 252 11.52 -2.93 -7.57
N ARG A 253 10.60 -2.00 -7.29
CA ARG A 253 9.33 -2.28 -6.62
C ARG A 253 8.57 -3.33 -7.42
N TRP A 254 8.11 -4.39 -6.74
CA TRP A 254 7.34 -5.47 -7.36
C TRP A 254 5.87 -5.39 -6.93
N PRO A 255 5.05 -4.51 -7.55
CA PRO A 255 3.64 -4.39 -7.21
C PRO A 255 2.86 -5.67 -7.58
N THR A 256 1.73 -5.88 -6.92
CA THR A 256 0.85 -7.04 -7.19
C THR A 256 0.09 -6.82 -8.51
N GLN A 257 0.75 -7.11 -9.65
CA GLN A 257 0.16 -6.94 -10.99
C GLN A 257 -0.79 -8.09 -11.35
N PRO A 258 -1.88 -7.83 -12.10
CA PRO A 258 -2.70 -8.88 -12.71
C PRO A 258 -1.98 -9.47 -13.92
N VAL A 259 -1.77 -10.80 -13.93
CA VAL A 259 -0.93 -11.46 -14.94
C VAL A 259 -1.78 -12.08 -16.06
N THR A 260 -1.76 -11.40 -17.22
CA THR A 260 -2.04 -11.89 -18.60
C THR A 260 -3.46 -11.97 -19.23
N ILE A 261 -3.41 -11.87 -20.57
CA ILE A 261 -4.30 -12.40 -21.62
C ILE A 261 -5.67 -11.75 -21.84
N CYS A 262 -6.57 -11.61 -20.86
CA CYS A 262 -7.98 -11.21 -21.16
C CYS A 262 -8.56 -10.10 -20.28
N VAL A 263 -7.72 -9.18 -19.78
CA VAL A 263 -8.18 -8.02 -19.00
C VAL A 263 -8.41 -6.81 -19.92
N VAL A 264 -9.67 -6.51 -20.25
CA VAL A 264 -10.05 -5.21 -20.84
C VAL A 264 -10.11 -4.17 -19.72
N VAL A 265 -9.06 -3.35 -19.59
CA VAL A 265 -9.07 -2.22 -18.65
C VAL A 265 -9.84 -1.05 -19.28
N LYS A 266 -11.16 -0.99 -19.06
CA LYS A 266 -11.95 0.19 -19.46
C LYS A 266 -11.69 1.31 -18.44
N ARG A 267 -10.92 2.32 -18.84
CA ARG A 267 -10.75 3.56 -18.07
C ARG A 267 -12.02 4.41 -18.22
N ILE A 268 -12.95 4.25 -17.29
CA ILE A 268 -14.24 4.96 -17.30
C ILE A 268 -14.05 6.36 -16.71
N SER A 269 -14.30 7.40 -17.52
CA SER A 269 -14.28 8.81 -17.11
C SER A 269 -15.63 9.30 -16.56
N SER A 270 -16.72 8.66 -16.97
CA SER A 270 -18.09 8.87 -16.50
C SER A 270 -18.84 7.55 -16.63
N LEU A 271 -19.58 7.16 -15.59
CA LEU A 271 -20.63 6.15 -15.70
C LEU A 271 -21.91 6.90 -16.06
N ASP A 272 -22.32 6.83 -17.33
CA ASP A 272 -23.66 7.25 -17.72
C ASP A 272 -24.67 6.23 -17.16
N GLU A 273 -25.86 6.67 -16.74
CA GLU A 273 -26.80 5.86 -15.94
C GLU A 273 -27.26 4.55 -16.62
N GLU A 274 -27.05 4.41 -17.93
CA GLU A 274 -27.43 3.25 -18.74
C GLU A 274 -26.30 2.21 -18.96
N GLU A 275 -25.02 2.49 -18.63
CA GLU A 275 -23.91 1.51 -18.75
C GLU A 275 -23.89 0.47 -17.60
N PHE A 276 -24.98 -0.29 -17.44
CA PHE A 276 -25.05 -1.41 -16.50
C PHE A 276 -24.25 -2.62 -17.00
N ILE A 277 -22.96 -2.67 -16.67
CA ILE A 277 -22.10 -3.81 -16.97
C ILE A 277 -22.46 -4.98 -16.04
N GLY A 278 -23.08 -6.02 -16.60
CA GLY A 278 -23.47 -7.26 -15.94
C GLY A 278 -22.45 -8.39 -16.11
N GLY A 279 -22.24 -9.12 -15.03
CA GLY A 279 -21.55 -10.40 -14.95
C GLY A 279 -22.25 -11.27 -13.90
N LYS A 280 -21.84 -12.54 -13.76
CA LYS A 280 -22.50 -13.46 -12.80
C LYS A 280 -22.29 -13.03 -11.35
N GLU A 281 -21.15 -12.40 -11.06
CA GLU A 281 -20.84 -11.80 -9.77
C GLU A 281 -20.16 -10.43 -9.99
N VAL A 282 -20.58 -9.42 -9.23
CA VAL A 282 -19.97 -8.08 -9.20
C VAL A 282 -19.35 -7.87 -7.83
N ILE A 283 -18.04 -7.68 -7.78
CA ILE A 283 -17.27 -7.65 -6.52
C ILE A 283 -16.91 -6.20 -6.19
N LEU A 284 -17.61 -5.64 -5.21
CA LEU A 284 -17.48 -4.26 -4.73
C LEU A 284 -16.68 -4.18 -3.43
N SER A 285 -16.17 -2.98 -3.14
CA SER A 285 -15.51 -2.65 -1.86
C SER A 285 -15.73 -1.17 -1.55
N ALA A 286 -16.96 -0.81 -1.17
CA ALA A 286 -17.41 0.58 -0.94
C ALA A 286 -17.96 0.77 0.49
N GLY A 287 -17.95 2.03 0.97
CA GLY A 287 -18.26 2.43 2.35
C GLY A 287 -19.75 2.67 2.67
N ALA A 288 -20.02 3.30 3.81
CA ALA A 288 -21.38 3.46 4.35
C ALA A 288 -22.25 4.44 3.55
N ILE A 289 -23.53 4.12 3.39
CA ILE A 289 -24.55 5.05 2.88
C ILE A 289 -25.17 5.81 4.04
N GLU A 290 -25.18 7.15 3.99
CA GLU A 290 -25.99 7.95 4.92
C GLU A 290 -27.46 8.01 4.48
N LYS A 291 -28.38 7.83 5.44
CA LYS A 291 -29.84 7.83 5.21
C LYS A 291 -30.42 9.16 4.69
N LYS A 292 -29.60 10.21 4.55
CA LYS A 292 -29.99 11.53 4.00
C LYS A 292 -29.78 11.65 2.48
N LEU A 293 -29.01 10.76 1.86
CA LEU A 293 -28.53 10.92 0.47
C LEU A 293 -29.55 10.54 -0.61
N GLN A 294 -30.77 10.17 -0.24
CA GLN A 294 -31.85 9.73 -1.15
C GLN A 294 -31.52 8.49 -2.01
N ILE A 295 -30.40 7.81 -1.75
CA ILE A 295 -30.01 6.55 -2.39
C ILE A 295 -30.99 5.43 -1.98
N PRO A 296 -31.59 4.67 -2.92
CA PRO A 296 -32.46 3.55 -2.61
C PRO A 296 -31.74 2.45 -1.83
N VAL A 297 -32.28 2.07 -0.66
CA VAL A 297 -31.73 0.99 0.17
C VAL A 297 -32.20 -0.37 -0.38
N ILE A 298 -31.26 -1.13 -0.94
CA ILE A 298 -31.53 -2.50 -1.41
C ILE A 298 -31.37 -3.53 -0.27
N ILE A 299 -30.37 -3.34 0.59
CA ILE A 299 -30.14 -4.13 1.82
C ILE A 299 -29.62 -3.16 2.90
N ASP A 300 -30.20 -3.15 4.11
CA ASP A 300 -29.66 -2.39 5.25
C ASP A 300 -28.60 -3.25 5.98
N LEU A 301 -27.33 -2.87 5.84
CA LEU A 301 -26.18 -3.52 6.48
C LEU A 301 -25.44 -2.48 7.35
N PRO A 302 -25.87 -2.25 8.62
CA PRO A 302 -25.40 -1.13 9.43
C PRO A 302 -23.92 -1.18 9.85
N GLY A 303 -23.22 -2.30 9.60
CA GLY A 303 -21.78 -2.43 9.80
C GLY A 303 -20.92 -1.93 8.62
N VAL A 304 -21.51 -1.69 7.44
CA VAL A 304 -20.76 -1.19 6.27
C VAL A 304 -20.17 0.18 6.60
N GLY A 305 -18.88 0.36 6.30
CA GLY A 305 -18.13 1.59 6.58
C GLY A 305 -17.89 1.93 8.07
N LYS A 306 -18.39 1.13 9.02
CA LYS A 306 -18.03 1.22 10.45
C LYS A 306 -16.81 0.37 10.76
N ASN A 307 -16.30 0.46 12.00
CA ASN A 307 -15.11 -0.28 12.47
C ASN A 307 -13.86 0.00 11.59
N LEU A 308 -13.70 1.23 11.13
CA LEU A 308 -12.51 1.67 10.42
C LEU A 308 -11.32 1.59 11.38
N GLN A 309 -10.24 0.98 10.91
CA GLN A 309 -9.02 0.75 11.66
C GLN A 309 -7.82 1.18 10.82
N TYR A 310 -6.86 1.80 11.48
CA TYR A 310 -5.62 2.28 10.90
C TYR A 310 -4.51 2.11 11.93
N HIS A 311 -3.32 1.73 11.47
CA HIS A 311 -2.13 1.94 12.26
C HIS A 311 -1.82 3.45 12.24
N LEU A 312 -1.70 4.06 13.42
CA LEU A 312 -1.26 5.43 13.59
C LEU A 312 0.23 5.41 13.93
N CYS A 313 1.03 6.24 13.27
CA CYS A 313 2.42 6.43 13.62
C CYS A 313 2.67 7.84 14.18
N ALA A 314 3.62 7.91 15.10
CA ALA A 314 4.35 9.14 15.41
C ALA A 314 5.61 9.22 14.54
N LEU A 315 6.17 10.43 14.38
CA LEU A 315 7.33 10.68 13.52
C LEU A 315 8.37 11.47 14.30
N LEU A 316 9.51 10.84 14.58
CA LEU A 316 10.60 11.43 15.35
C LEU A 316 11.78 11.71 14.45
N PHE A 317 12.28 12.94 14.47
CA PHE A 317 13.35 13.39 13.61
C PHE A 317 14.59 13.73 14.46
N TYR A 318 15.55 12.81 14.50
CA TYR A 318 16.82 13.02 15.18
C TYR A 318 17.92 13.37 14.19
N LEU A 319 18.82 14.29 14.57
CA LEU A 319 19.99 14.61 13.76
C LEU A 319 20.99 13.44 13.79
N SER A 320 21.58 13.17 12.63
CA SER A 320 22.61 12.15 12.43
C SER A 320 23.96 12.79 12.12
N SER A 321 24.98 12.35 12.84
CA SER A 321 26.38 12.68 12.56
C SER A 321 26.95 11.95 11.33
N ILE A 322 26.27 10.89 10.85
CA ILE A 322 26.64 10.11 9.66
C ILE A 322 25.63 10.27 8.51
N PRO A 323 26.06 10.12 7.23
CA PRO A 323 25.17 10.30 6.08
C PRO A 323 24.01 9.30 6.01
N THR A 324 22.79 9.81 5.87
CA THR A 324 21.56 9.02 5.68
C THR A 324 20.96 9.25 4.30
N LEU A 325 20.19 8.27 3.81
CA LEU A 325 19.58 8.33 2.47
C LEU A 325 18.66 9.55 2.34
N SER A 326 18.82 10.32 1.27
CA SER A 326 18.18 11.62 1.11
C SER A 326 17.78 11.91 -0.34
N ALA A 327 17.02 13.00 -0.54
CA ALA A 327 16.72 13.50 -1.88
C ALA A 327 17.97 14.01 -2.65
N ARG A 328 19.15 14.10 -2.02
CA ARG A 328 20.42 14.45 -2.68
C ARG A 328 21.01 13.28 -3.46
N ASP A 329 20.64 12.05 -3.10
CA ASP A 329 21.21 10.82 -3.63
C ASP A 329 20.60 10.41 -4.99
N LEU A 330 19.63 11.19 -5.50
CA LEU A 330 19.07 11.12 -6.86
C LEU A 330 20.05 11.68 -7.92
N THR A 331 21.31 11.23 -7.89
CA THR A 331 22.34 11.65 -8.85
C THR A 331 22.25 10.87 -10.17
N PRO A 332 22.79 11.38 -11.29
CA PRO A 332 22.83 10.65 -12.56
C PRO A 332 23.52 9.28 -12.45
N GLU A 333 24.54 9.16 -11.61
CA GLU A 333 25.33 7.94 -11.40
C GLU A 333 24.50 6.88 -10.64
N ASN A 334 23.81 7.28 -9.58
CA ASN A 334 22.91 6.40 -8.82
C ASN A 334 21.69 5.97 -9.65
N LEU A 335 21.14 6.89 -10.45
CA LEU A 335 20.08 6.60 -11.42
C LEU A 335 20.56 5.60 -12.48
N GLN A 336 21.78 5.76 -13.01
CA GLN A 336 22.37 4.82 -13.95
C GLN A 336 22.58 3.44 -13.30
N GLN A 337 23.15 3.39 -12.09
CA GLN A 337 23.39 2.13 -11.35
C GLN A 337 22.08 1.37 -11.14
N TRP A 338 21.04 2.03 -10.65
CA TRP A 338 19.71 1.45 -10.46
C TRP A 338 19.09 0.97 -11.78
N ALA A 339 19.07 1.83 -12.81
CA ALA A 339 18.42 1.52 -14.08
C ALA A 339 19.08 0.34 -14.83
N THR A 340 20.40 0.21 -14.72
CA THR A 340 21.19 -0.80 -15.45
C THR A 340 21.48 -2.09 -14.68
N HIS A 341 21.61 -2.03 -13.35
CA HIS A 341 22.01 -3.18 -12.52
C HIS A 341 21.01 -3.56 -11.41
N GLY A 342 20.01 -2.72 -11.11
CA GLY A 342 19.06 -2.99 -10.03
C GLY A 342 19.71 -3.01 -8.64
N ARG A 343 20.70 -2.13 -8.38
CA ARG A 343 21.51 -2.07 -7.16
C ARG A 343 21.81 -0.62 -6.74
N GLY A 344 22.33 -0.45 -5.53
CA GLY A 344 22.68 0.86 -4.96
C GLY A 344 21.50 1.58 -4.32
N LEU A 345 21.77 2.79 -3.82
CA LEU A 345 20.93 3.54 -2.87
C LEU A 345 19.46 3.68 -3.27
N LEU A 346 19.14 3.78 -4.57
CA LEU A 346 17.76 3.97 -5.04
C LEU A 346 16.88 2.72 -4.91
N THR A 347 17.47 1.55 -4.61
CA THR A 347 16.75 0.30 -4.29
C THR A 347 16.13 0.31 -2.88
N SER A 348 16.57 1.23 -2.01
CA SER A 348 15.97 1.46 -0.69
C SER A 348 14.77 2.41 -0.78
N CYS A 349 13.82 2.24 0.14
CA CYS A 349 12.69 3.16 0.33
C CYS A 349 12.89 4.15 1.49
N GLY A 350 14.06 4.13 2.15
CA GLY A 350 14.34 4.91 3.36
C GLY A 350 13.81 4.29 4.66
N ILE A 351 13.07 3.18 4.59
CA ILE A 351 12.73 2.32 5.73
C ILE A 351 13.50 1.01 5.55
N GLU A 352 14.65 0.93 6.23
CA GLU A 352 15.66 -0.13 6.04
C GLU A 352 15.81 -1.08 7.25
N SER A 353 15.34 -0.65 8.43
CA SER A 353 15.22 -1.47 9.65
C SER A 353 13.87 -1.22 10.33
N LEU A 354 13.39 -2.21 11.09
CA LEU A 354 12.15 -2.13 11.86
C LEU A 354 12.37 -2.56 13.32
N THR A 355 11.66 -1.93 14.26
CA THR A 355 11.58 -2.35 15.67
C THR A 355 10.26 -1.88 16.30
N TRP A 356 9.67 -2.74 17.13
CA TRP A 356 8.39 -2.53 17.80
C TRP A 356 8.63 -1.94 19.21
N CYS A 357 8.43 -0.62 19.41
CA CYS A 357 8.98 0.12 20.59
C CYS A 357 8.15 1.33 21.13
N GLN A 358 8.70 2.07 22.13
CA GLN A 358 8.05 3.00 23.12
C GLN A 358 8.79 4.40 23.18
N LEU A 359 8.61 5.61 23.83
CA LEU A 359 7.79 6.55 24.71
C LEU A 359 7.98 8.13 24.29
N ASN A 360 7.39 9.31 24.65
CA ASN A 360 7.55 10.63 23.85
C ASN A 360 8.52 11.81 24.29
N GLU A 361 9.11 12.81 23.52
CA GLU A 361 9.28 13.31 22.06
C GLU A 361 10.31 14.55 21.91
N ASP A 362 10.82 15.02 20.70
CA ASP A 362 11.28 16.45 20.24
C ASP A 362 12.39 16.72 19.11
N GLU A 363 12.60 18.00 18.63
CA GLU A 363 13.18 18.48 17.31
C GLU A 363 14.59 19.21 17.21
N ASP A 364 15.24 19.26 16.01
CA ASP A 364 15.68 20.48 15.21
C ASP A 364 16.75 20.21 14.09
N GLY A 365 16.49 20.61 12.84
CA GLY A 365 17.47 21.43 12.06
C GLY A 365 18.63 20.83 11.23
N SER A 366 18.43 20.74 9.90
CA SER A 366 19.44 20.93 8.83
C SER A 366 20.58 19.92 8.58
N GLN A 367 20.87 18.97 9.47
CA GLN A 367 21.90 17.94 9.24
C GLN A 367 21.29 16.69 8.57
N TRP A 368 22.04 15.58 8.47
CA TRP A 368 21.46 14.28 8.12
C TRP A 368 20.44 13.89 9.20
N THR A 369 19.46 13.04 8.89
CA THR A 369 18.43 12.64 9.87
C THR A 369 18.22 11.13 9.88
N VAL A 370 17.98 10.59 11.08
CA VAL A 370 17.35 9.28 11.29
C VAL A 370 15.91 9.53 11.74
N VAL A 371 14.97 8.82 11.12
CA VAL A 371 13.54 8.93 11.44
C VAL A 371 13.08 7.64 12.09
N TYR A 372 12.58 7.73 13.32
CA TYR A 372 11.94 6.60 14.00
C TYR A 372 10.43 6.72 13.80
N LEU A 373 9.77 5.61 13.46
CA LEU A 373 8.33 5.55 13.18
C LEU A 373 7.56 4.61 14.14
N PRO A 374 7.50 4.91 15.45
CA PRO A 374 6.59 4.25 16.39
C PRO A 374 5.19 4.12 15.82
N THR A 375 4.70 2.89 15.71
CA THR A 375 3.48 2.57 14.97
C THR A 375 2.55 1.71 15.81
N LEU A 376 1.38 2.26 16.14
CA LEU A 376 0.34 1.59 16.91
C LEU A 376 -0.41 0.58 16.03
N LEU A 377 -0.03 -0.70 16.13
CA LEU A 377 -0.65 -1.79 15.38
C LEU A 377 -2.10 -2.06 15.86
N HIS A 378 -2.30 -2.24 17.17
CA HIS A 378 -3.56 -2.74 17.74
C HIS A 378 -4.44 -1.67 18.38
N SER A 379 -4.60 -0.56 17.66
CA SER A 379 -5.44 0.60 17.98
C SER A 379 -6.85 0.20 18.44
N LYS A 380 -7.27 0.71 19.60
CA LYS A 380 -8.61 0.52 20.18
C LYS A 380 -9.62 1.47 19.54
N SER A 381 -9.21 2.71 19.28
CA SER A 381 -9.98 3.74 18.59
C SER A 381 -10.49 3.21 17.25
N LYS A 382 -11.81 3.23 17.06
CA LYS A 382 -12.48 2.86 15.81
C LYS A 382 -13.14 4.08 15.19
N GLY A 383 -13.01 4.19 13.88
CA GLY A 383 -13.62 5.24 13.08
C GLY A 383 -14.66 4.73 12.09
N GLU A 384 -14.97 5.56 11.09
CA GLU A 384 -15.91 5.27 10.02
C GLU A 384 -15.60 5.98 8.69
N ILE A 385 -16.14 5.44 7.60
CA ILE A 385 -16.17 6.05 6.26
C ILE A 385 -17.62 6.08 5.77
N THR A 386 -18.15 7.28 5.54
CA THR A 386 -19.49 7.52 4.99
C THR A 386 -19.43 8.25 3.66
N LEU A 387 -20.46 8.06 2.82
CA LEU A 387 -20.64 8.89 1.61
C LEU A 387 -21.00 10.33 2.01
N ALA A 388 -20.27 11.31 1.45
CA ALA A 388 -20.57 12.73 1.63
C ALA A 388 -21.69 13.25 0.69
N SER A 389 -21.97 12.51 -0.39
CA SER A 389 -22.92 12.87 -1.46
C SER A 389 -23.50 11.60 -2.10
N SER A 390 -24.58 11.74 -2.86
CA SER A 390 -25.03 10.73 -3.83
C SER A 390 -24.22 10.74 -5.13
N ASP A 391 -23.48 11.82 -5.40
CA ASP A 391 -22.50 11.90 -6.50
C ASP A 391 -21.26 11.02 -6.17
N PRO A 392 -20.98 9.97 -6.96
CA PRO A 392 -19.86 9.05 -6.71
C PRO A 392 -18.48 9.66 -6.98
N LEU A 393 -18.40 10.87 -7.55
CA LEU A 393 -17.13 11.59 -7.75
C LEU A 393 -16.72 12.43 -6.53
N VAL A 394 -17.64 12.67 -5.59
CA VAL A 394 -17.35 13.38 -4.34
C VAL A 394 -16.63 12.45 -3.36
N HIS A 395 -15.52 12.92 -2.80
CA HIS A 395 -14.76 12.16 -1.82
C HIS A 395 -15.61 11.81 -0.58
N PRO A 396 -15.48 10.59 -0.01
CA PRO A 396 -16.22 10.20 1.18
C PRO A 396 -15.76 11.00 2.41
N VAL A 397 -16.63 11.08 3.41
CA VAL A 397 -16.25 11.50 4.76
C VAL A 397 -15.43 10.37 5.36
N ILE A 398 -14.19 10.66 5.78
CA ILE A 398 -13.31 9.71 6.47
C ILE A 398 -13.04 10.27 7.85
N ASP A 399 -13.52 9.59 8.89
CA ASP A 399 -13.11 9.87 10.27
C ASP A 399 -12.47 8.62 10.89
N PRO A 400 -11.14 8.55 11.00
CA PRO A 400 -10.47 7.47 11.72
C PRO A 400 -10.61 7.55 13.24
N ASN A 401 -11.13 8.67 13.78
CA ASN A 401 -11.33 8.88 15.21
C ASN A 401 -10.03 8.63 16.02
N TYR A 402 -8.89 9.10 15.51
CA TYR A 402 -7.57 8.80 16.08
C TYR A 402 -7.43 9.29 17.52
N LEU A 403 -6.85 8.42 18.37
CA LEU A 403 -6.52 8.70 19.78
C LEU A 403 -7.72 9.05 20.67
N ALA A 404 -8.90 8.53 20.32
CA ALA A 404 -10.11 8.66 21.15
C ALA A 404 -10.06 7.78 22.41
N GLU A 405 -9.45 6.60 22.31
CA GLU A 405 -9.23 5.71 23.46
C GLU A 405 -7.88 6.03 24.14
N LYS A 406 -7.88 6.07 25.47
CA LYS A 406 -6.69 6.46 26.26
C LYS A 406 -5.59 5.42 26.18
N GLU A 407 -5.94 4.17 25.95
CA GLU A 407 -5.04 3.04 25.76
C GLU A 407 -4.16 3.25 24.51
N ASP A 408 -4.68 3.92 23.48
CA ASP A 408 -3.92 4.26 22.27
C ASP A 408 -2.99 5.45 22.52
N VAL A 409 -3.47 6.45 23.27
CA VAL A 409 -2.65 7.58 23.72
C VAL A 409 -1.52 7.07 24.61
N HIS A 410 -1.78 6.15 25.54
CA HIS A 410 -0.73 5.53 26.34
C HIS A 410 0.19 4.65 25.49
N ALA A 411 -0.32 3.86 24.55
CA ALA A 411 0.52 3.05 23.67
C ALA A 411 1.36 3.86 22.66
N LEU A 412 1.03 5.14 22.44
CA LEU A 412 1.80 6.05 21.58
C LEU A 412 2.62 7.10 22.35
N ILE A 413 2.22 7.53 23.55
CA ILE A 413 3.05 8.32 24.51
C ILE A 413 4.08 7.44 25.18
N GLU A 414 3.76 6.18 25.40
CA GLU A 414 4.71 5.10 25.59
C GLU A 414 5.08 4.53 24.19
N GLY A 415 5.19 5.35 23.12
CA GLY A 415 5.58 5.01 21.73
C GLY A 415 6.97 5.47 21.21
N CYS A 416 7.57 6.62 21.60
CA CYS A 416 8.81 7.22 21.02
C CYS A 416 10.34 7.32 21.58
N LYS A 417 11.10 7.31 22.74
CA LYS A 417 11.17 7.20 24.25
C LYS A 417 12.10 6.02 24.60
N LEU A 418 11.64 4.80 24.35
CA LEU A 418 12.50 3.66 24.04
C LEU A 418 13.15 3.84 22.66
N ALA A 419 12.47 4.38 21.63
CA ALA A 419 13.12 4.76 20.37
C ALA A 419 14.12 5.93 20.58
N GLU A 420 13.78 6.95 21.37
CA GLU A 420 14.73 7.97 21.89
C GLU A 420 15.87 7.34 22.70
N ASN A 421 15.63 6.35 23.57
CA ASN A 421 16.68 5.65 24.32
C ASN A 421 17.60 4.87 23.37
N ILE A 422 17.04 4.16 22.38
CA ILE A 422 17.77 3.50 21.28
C ILE A 422 18.60 4.55 20.52
N CYS A 423 18.02 5.71 20.23
CA CYS A 423 18.67 6.83 19.55
C CYS A 423 19.84 7.41 20.36
N ARG A 424 19.64 7.64 21.67
CA ARG A 424 20.65 8.13 22.63
C ARG A 424 21.80 7.14 22.89
N LEU A 425 21.70 5.89 22.44
CA LEU A 425 22.79 4.92 22.48
C LEU A 425 23.68 4.92 21.21
N ASN A 426 23.33 5.73 20.20
CA ASN A 426 23.89 5.65 18.85
C ASN A 426 24.42 6.99 18.27
N LEU A 427 24.15 8.13 18.92
CA LEU A 427 24.40 9.47 18.37
C LEU A 427 25.03 10.41 19.40
#